data_AF-A0A6A1TPZ5-F1
#
_entry.id   AF-A0A6A1TPZ5-F1
#
_cell.length_a   1.000
_cell.length_b   1.000
_cell.length_c   1.000
_cell.angle_alpha   90.00
_cell.angle_beta   90.00
_cell.angle_gamma   90.00
#
_symmetry.space_group_name_H-M   'P 1'
#
loop_
_entity.id
_entity.type
_entity.pdbx_description
1 polymer ?
#
loop_
_entity_poly.entity_id
_entity_poly.type
_entity_poly.pdbx_seq_one_letter_code
_entity_poly.pdbx_strand_id
1 'polypeptide(L)'
;MNMHIPFAADRTLLPRSLIKRPRRNYTARYTFNIGQLVTFGDTTWTVVHRSPTTNGHQIYNLFRPGDIRPFRVVLGRALAAAPSDPAEADRFYDVYLAGLSKQRREERIRSLLASQRGSAGA
;
A
#
# COMPACT_ATOMS: atom_id res chain seq x y z
N MET A 1 -29.24 42.06 15.43
CA MET A 1 -28.17 42.23 14.42
C MET A 1 -26.98 41.37 14.84
N ASN A 2 -26.67 40.29 14.11
CA ASN A 2 -25.51 39.44 14.42
C ASN A 2 -24.27 40.03 13.77
N MET A 3 -23.33 40.49 14.59
CA MET A 3 -22.07 41.07 14.16
C MET A 3 -21.05 39.94 13.96
N HIS A 4 -20.76 39.60 12.70
CA HIS A 4 -19.75 38.61 12.36
C HIS A 4 -18.38 39.29 12.29
N ILE A 5 -17.64 39.30 13.39
CA ILE A 5 -16.31 39.90 13.47
C ILE A 5 -15.29 38.88 12.96
N PRO A 6 -14.57 39.15 11.85
CA PRO A 6 -13.44 38.32 11.46
C PRO A 6 -12.28 38.60 12.42
N PHE A 7 -12.03 37.69 13.36
CA PHE A 7 -10.79 37.72 14.14
C PHE A 7 -9.63 37.40 13.20
N ALA A 8 -8.75 38.38 12.96
CA ALA A 8 -7.38 38.11 12.55
C ALA A 8 -6.65 37.49 13.75
N ALA A 9 -6.98 36.22 14.05
CA ALA A 9 -6.51 35.56 15.25
C ALA A 9 -5.00 35.30 15.12
N ASP A 10 -4.22 36.04 15.89
CA ASP A 10 -2.85 35.69 16.20
C ASP A 10 -2.87 34.26 16.76
N ARG A 11 -2.38 33.29 15.96
CA ARG A 11 -2.56 31.84 16.17
C ARG A 11 -1.92 31.32 17.46
N THR A 12 -1.13 32.17 18.11
CA THR A 12 -0.38 31.91 19.33
C THR A 12 -1.26 31.88 20.59
N LEU A 13 -2.46 32.50 20.55
CA LEU A 13 -3.39 32.55 21.69
C LEU A 13 -4.43 31.41 21.71
N LEU A 14 -4.48 30.59 20.65
CA LEU A 14 -5.40 29.46 20.61
C LEU A 14 -4.89 28.31 21.51
N PRO A 15 -5.77 27.62 22.25
CA PRO A 15 -5.38 26.39 22.92
C PRO A 15 -4.85 25.38 21.90
N ARG A 16 -3.82 24.61 22.29
CA ARG A 16 -3.07 23.71 21.39
C ARG A 16 -3.95 22.70 20.62
N SER A 17 -5.13 22.38 21.12
CA SER A 17 -6.12 21.52 20.47
C SER A 17 -6.79 22.16 19.24
N LEU A 18 -6.91 23.49 19.21
CA LEU A 18 -7.52 24.25 18.11
C LEU A 18 -6.50 24.75 17.08
N ILE A 19 -5.20 24.61 17.37
CA ILE A 19 -4.13 24.91 16.42
C ILE A 19 -3.99 23.74 15.44
N LYS A 20 -4.52 23.92 14.22
CA LYS A 20 -4.32 22.97 13.11
C LYS A 20 -2.82 22.81 12.85
N ARG A 21 -2.24 21.70 13.30
CA ARG A 21 -0.84 21.38 13.01
C ARG A 21 -0.69 21.16 11.50
N PRO A 22 0.31 21.77 10.85
CA PRO A 22 0.65 21.43 9.48
C PRO A 22 0.89 19.92 9.40
N ARG A 23 0.08 19.22 8.61
CA ARG A 23 0.28 17.79 8.39
C ARG A 23 1.53 17.65 7.53
N ARG A 24 2.60 17.08 8.11
CA ARG A 24 3.82 16.80 7.35
C ARG A 24 3.52 15.66 6.38
N ASN A 25 3.62 15.94 5.09
CA ASN A 25 3.58 14.93 4.04
C ASN A 25 4.99 14.40 3.85
N TYR A 26 5.25 13.19 4.36
CA TYR A 26 6.52 12.52 4.14
C TYR A 26 6.46 11.73 2.84
N THR A 27 7.30 12.10 1.87
CA THR A 27 7.47 11.34 0.63
C THR A 27 8.65 10.40 0.78
N ALA A 28 8.41 9.09 0.66
CA ALA A 28 9.49 8.11 0.62
C ALA A 28 10.19 8.15 -0.74
N ARG A 29 11.54 8.17 -0.74
CA ARG A 29 12.35 7.91 -1.93
C ARG A 29 12.58 6.41 -2.03
N TYR A 30 11.92 5.73 -2.94
CA TYR A 30 11.99 4.27 -3.06
C TYR A 30 13.29 3.82 -3.72
N THR A 31 13.96 2.85 -3.10
CA THR A 31 15.19 2.25 -3.60
C THR A 31 14.90 1.18 -4.66
N PHE A 32 13.88 0.36 -4.43
CA PHE A 32 13.44 -0.71 -5.32
C PHE A 32 12.17 -0.32 -6.08
N ASN A 33 12.06 -0.81 -7.32
CA ASN A 33 10.91 -0.62 -8.20
C ASN A 33 9.89 -1.77 -8.08
N ILE A 34 8.65 -1.51 -8.48
CA ILE A 34 7.64 -2.57 -8.62
C ILE A 34 8.05 -3.48 -9.77
N GLY A 35 7.87 -4.79 -9.61
CA GLY A 35 8.36 -5.83 -10.52
C GLY A 35 9.80 -6.25 -10.27
N GLN A 36 10.57 -5.50 -9.48
CA GLN A 36 11.97 -5.83 -9.23
C GLN A 36 12.13 -7.03 -8.29
N LEU A 37 13.14 -7.87 -8.55
CA LEU A 37 13.56 -8.93 -7.64
C LEU A 37 14.47 -8.39 -6.54
N VAL A 38 14.19 -8.80 -5.31
CA VAL A 38 14.91 -8.41 -4.10
C VAL A 38 15.16 -9.64 -3.22
N THR A 39 16.25 -9.61 -2.46
CA THR A 39 16.58 -10.65 -1.49
C THR A 39 16.09 -10.23 -0.11
N PHE A 40 15.37 -11.13 0.56
CA PHE A 40 14.91 -11.00 1.94
C PHE A 40 15.02 -12.36 2.65
N GLY A 41 15.84 -12.42 3.71
CA GLY A 41 16.10 -13.67 4.44
C GLY A 41 16.62 -14.79 3.53
N ASP A 42 17.69 -14.50 2.79
CA ASP A 42 18.38 -15.41 1.85
C ASP A 42 17.51 -15.95 0.71
N THR A 43 16.35 -15.34 0.50
CA THR A 43 15.35 -15.78 -0.46
C THR A 43 15.04 -14.65 -1.43
N THR A 44 14.77 -14.97 -2.70
CA THR A 44 14.36 -14.00 -3.71
C THR A 44 12.84 -13.78 -3.70
N TRP A 45 12.43 -12.52 -3.76
CA TRP A 45 11.06 -12.05 -3.75
C TRP A 45 10.85 -11.00 -4.84
N THR A 46 9.61 -10.87 -5.32
CA THR A 46 9.22 -9.80 -6.25
C THR A 46 8.55 -8.66 -5.51
N VAL A 47 8.96 -7.43 -5.77
CA VAL A 47 8.28 -6.25 -5.22
C VAL A 47 6.97 -6.02 -5.98
N VAL A 48 5.83 -6.11 -5.29
CA VAL A 48 4.51 -5.93 -5.92
C VAL A 48 3.87 -4.59 -5.60
N HIS A 49 4.22 -4.00 -4.47
CA HIS A 49 3.70 -2.70 -4.07
C HIS A 49 4.69 -1.97 -3.16
N ARG A 50 4.58 -0.65 -3.12
CA ARG A 50 5.42 0.23 -2.30
C ARG A 50 4.56 1.29 -1.61
N SER A 51 4.83 1.54 -0.34
CA SER A 51 4.14 2.58 0.42
C SER A 51 5.10 3.26 1.40
N PRO A 52 4.82 4.51 1.79
CA PRO A 52 5.59 5.17 2.84
C PRO A 52 5.01 4.82 4.22
N THR A 53 5.85 4.76 5.25
CA THR A 53 5.39 4.87 6.64
C THR A 53 4.95 6.31 6.94
N THR A 54 4.27 6.50 8.07
CA THR A 54 3.95 7.83 8.62
C THR A 54 5.17 8.73 8.80
N ASN A 55 6.38 8.16 8.89
CA ASN A 55 7.65 8.87 9.04
C ASN A 55 8.46 8.91 7.73
N GLY A 56 7.89 8.50 6.60
CA GLY A 56 8.55 8.53 5.28
C GLY A 56 9.52 7.38 5.00
N HIS A 57 9.54 6.33 5.82
CA HIS A 57 10.33 5.14 5.51
C HIS A 57 9.66 4.32 4.41
N GLN A 58 10.47 3.65 3.61
CA GLN A 58 10.00 2.82 2.51
C GLN A 58 9.47 1.48 3.06
N ILE A 59 8.22 1.16 2.75
CA ILE A 59 7.62 -0.16 2.95
C ILE A 59 7.43 -0.80 1.58
N TYR A 60 7.73 -2.09 1.50
CA TYR A 60 7.54 -2.91 0.31
C TYR A 60 6.64 -4.09 0.64
N ASN A 61 5.67 -4.33 -0.22
CA ASN A 61 4.94 -5.58 -0.24
C ASN A 61 5.63 -6.49 -1.25
N LEU A 62 5.97 -7.68 -0.78
CA LEU A 62 6.70 -8.69 -1.52
C LEU A 62 5.78 -9.84 -1.87
N PHE A 63 6.00 -10.44 -3.02
CA PHE A 63 5.35 -11.66 -3.47
C PHE A 63 6.36 -12.73 -3.84
N ARG A 64 6.07 -13.97 -3.47
CA ARG A 64 6.80 -15.16 -3.93
C ARG A 64 5.81 -16.28 -4.24
N PRO A 65 5.76 -16.77 -5.48
CA PRO A 65 4.92 -17.91 -5.81
C PRO A 65 5.44 -19.19 -5.16
N GLY A 66 4.52 -20.07 -4.74
CA GLY A 66 4.86 -21.38 -4.15
C GLY A 66 5.34 -21.34 -2.69
N ASP A 67 5.53 -20.16 -2.08
CA ASP A 67 5.80 -20.05 -0.64
C ASP A 67 4.51 -20.30 0.16
N ILE A 68 4.64 -20.87 1.36
CA ILE A 68 3.55 -21.06 2.33
C ILE A 68 2.94 -19.70 2.72
N ARG A 69 3.77 -18.67 2.79
CA ARG A 69 3.34 -17.28 3.01
C ARG A 69 3.81 -16.42 1.85
N PRO A 70 3.05 -16.42 0.74
CA PRO A 70 3.49 -15.81 -0.50
C PRO A 70 3.55 -14.29 -0.43
N PHE A 71 2.96 -13.66 0.58
CA PHE A 71 2.99 -12.22 0.78
C PHE A 71 3.74 -11.83 2.05
N ARG A 72 4.61 -10.82 1.93
CA ARG A 72 5.29 -10.21 3.08
C ARG A 72 5.31 -8.70 2.97
N VAL A 73 5.24 -8.03 4.11
CA VAL A 73 5.39 -6.57 4.20
C VAL A 73 6.68 -6.29 4.95
N VAL A 74 7.61 -5.61 4.30
CA VAL A 74 8.99 -5.44 4.79
C VAL A 74 9.45 -4.00 4.61
N LEU A 75 10.29 -3.51 5.52
CA LEU A 75 10.94 -2.21 5.37
C LEU A 75 12.07 -2.30 4.34
N GLY A 76 12.23 -1.26 3.52
CA GLY A 76 13.26 -1.21 2.46
C GLY A 76 14.68 -1.47 2.95
N ARG A 77 15.01 -1.06 4.19
CA ARG A 77 16.33 -1.28 4.79
C ARG A 77 16.68 -2.75 5.06
N ALA A 78 15.69 -3.64 5.04
CA ALA A 78 15.88 -5.07 5.26
C ALA A 78 15.99 -5.85 3.94
N LEU A 79 16.01 -5.15 2.80
CA LEU A 79 16.07 -5.74 1.47
C LEU A 79 17.43 -5.47 0.84
N ALA A 80 17.89 -6.44 0.06
CA ALA A 80 19.02 -6.27 -0.85
C ALA A 80 18.55 -6.43 -2.31
N ALA A 81 19.25 -5.82 -3.25
CA ALA A 81 19.02 -6.10 -4.66
C ALA A 81 19.42 -7.54 -4.95
N ALA A 82 18.53 -8.32 -5.56
CA ALA A 82 18.88 -9.63 -6.06
C ALA A 82 19.57 -9.49 -7.43
N PRO A 83 20.57 -10.32 -7.76
CA PRO A 83 21.00 -10.47 -9.15
C PRO A 83 19.82 -11.05 -9.93
N SER A 84 19.28 -10.29 -10.88
CA SER A 84 18.04 -10.64 -11.57
C SER A 84 18.24 -10.75 -13.08
N ASP A 85 17.80 -11.87 -13.66
CA ASP A 85 17.38 -11.90 -15.06
C ASP A 85 16.03 -11.15 -15.16
N PRO A 86 15.92 -10.07 -15.95
CA PRO A 86 14.66 -9.34 -16.11
C PRO A 86 13.50 -10.24 -16.55
N ALA A 87 13.75 -11.32 -17.30
CA ALA A 87 12.70 -12.23 -17.73
C ALA A 87 12.08 -13.04 -16.56
N GLU A 88 12.86 -13.35 -15.52
CA GLU A 88 12.36 -14.05 -14.34
C GLU A 88 11.50 -13.14 -13.47
N ALA A 89 11.90 -11.87 -13.35
CA ALA A 89 11.16 -10.84 -12.64
C ALA A 89 9.76 -10.63 -13.24
N ASP A 90 9.69 -10.52 -14.58
CA ASP A 90 8.43 -10.38 -15.31
C ASP A 90 7.51 -11.60 -15.11
N ARG A 91 8.04 -12.83 -15.19
CA ARG A 91 7.25 -14.05 -14.96
C ARG A 91 6.60 -14.09 -13.58
N PHE A 92 7.33 -13.75 -12.51
CA PHE A 92 6.75 -13.75 -11.17
C PHE A 92 5.73 -12.64 -10.98
N TYR A 93 5.94 -11.49 -11.60
CA TYR A 93 4.99 -10.39 -11.58
C TYR A 93 3.70 -10.73 -12.36
N ASP A 94 3.80 -11.42 -13.50
CA ASP A 94 2.65 -11.90 -14.26
C ASP A 94 1.81 -12.91 -13.48
N VAL A 95 2.47 -13.84 -12.77
CA VAL A 95 1.80 -14.79 -11.88
C VAL A 95 1.03 -14.05 -10.78
N TYR A 96 1.61 -13.00 -10.20
CA TYR A 96 0.92 -12.15 -9.22
C TYR A 96 -0.32 -11.48 -9.83
N LEU A 97 -0.19 -10.86 -11.01
CA LEU A 97 -1.31 -10.19 -11.69
C LEU A 97 -2.43 -11.18 -12.05
N ALA A 98 -2.08 -12.38 -12.51
CA ALA A 98 -3.04 -13.45 -12.79
C ALA A 98 -3.78 -13.88 -11.52
N GLY A 99 -3.09 -14.03 -10.39
CA GLY A 99 -3.71 -14.31 -9.10
C GLY A 99 -4.68 -13.22 -8.65
N LEU A 100 -4.28 -11.95 -8.81
CA LEU A 100 -5.09 -10.81 -8.39
C LEU A 100 -6.37 -10.65 -9.23
N SER A 101 -6.28 -10.90 -10.53
CA SER A 101 -7.44 -10.86 -11.44
C SER A 101 -8.45 -11.96 -11.09
N LYS A 102 -7.96 -13.17 -10.76
CA LYS A 102 -8.81 -14.26 -10.27
C LYS A 102 -9.53 -13.89 -8.97
N GLN A 103 -8.80 -13.33 -7.99
CA GLN A 103 -9.39 -12.93 -6.71
C GLN A 103 -10.48 -11.87 -6.89
N ARG A 104 -10.23 -10.81 -7.69
CA ARG A 104 -11.23 -9.78 -7.98
C ARG A 104 -12.48 -10.34 -8.66
N ARG A 105 -12.31 -11.31 -9.57
CA ARG A 105 -13.44 -11.99 -10.23
C ARG A 105 -14.29 -12.74 -9.21
N GLU A 106 -13.67 -13.46 -8.29
CA GLU A 106 -14.39 -14.20 -7.24
C GLU A 106 -15.10 -13.26 -6.25
N GLU A 107 -14.46 -12.17 -5.82
CA GLU A 107 -15.09 -11.14 -4.98
C GLU A 107 -16.30 -10.51 -5.67
N ARG A 108 -16.20 -10.23 -6.98
CA ARG A 108 -17.33 -9.73 -7.77
C ARG A 108 -18.48 -10.73 -7.81
N ILE A 109 -18.20 -12.02 -8.01
CA ILE A 109 -19.23 -13.08 -7.98
C ILE A 109 -19.86 -13.15 -6.58
N ARG A 110 -19.06 -13.16 -5.52
CA ARG A 110 -19.56 -13.17 -4.13
C ARG A 110 -20.45 -11.95 -3.84
N SER A 111 -20.04 -10.76 -4.28
CA SER A 111 -20.82 -9.53 -4.11
C SER A 111 -22.15 -9.58 -4.87
N LEU A 112 -22.18 -10.13 -6.09
CA LEU A 112 -23.40 -10.28 -6.87
C LEU A 112 -24.38 -11.26 -6.21
N LEU A 113 -23.87 -12.40 -5.73
CA LEU A 113 -24.68 -13.39 -5.01
C LEU A 113 -25.22 -12.83 -3.68
N ALA A 114 -24.43 -12.04 -2.96
CA ALA A 114 -24.88 -11.35 -1.75
C ALA A 114 -26.00 -10.33 -2.05
N SER A 115 -25.89 -9.59 -3.16
CA SER A 115 -26.91 -8.63 -3.60
C SER A 115 -28.23 -9.30 -3.98
N GLN A 116 -28.20 -10.48 -4.62
CA GLN A 116 -29.42 -11.19 -5.03
C GLN A 116 -30.18 -11.81 -3.84
N ARG A 117 -29.49 -12.19 -2.77
CA ARG A 117 -30.14 -12.68 -1.53
C ARG A 117 -30.85 -11.57 -0.75
N GLY A 118 -30.42 -10.32 -0.90
CA GLY A 118 -31.09 -9.17 -0.27
C GLY A 118 -32.36 -8.69 -1.00
N SER A 119 -32.56 -9.05 -2.27
CA SER A 119 -33.70 -8.61 -3.08
C SER A 119 -34.89 -9.57 -3.09
N ALA A 120 -34.78 -10.76 -2.50
CA ALA A 120 -35.84 -11.78 -2.51
C ALA A 120 -36.77 -11.72 -1.27
N GLY A 121 -36.67 -10.67 -0.46
CA GLY A 121 -37.44 -10.50 0.78
C GLY A 121 -38.16 -9.15 0.89
N ALA A 122 -38.50 -8.52 -0.24
CA ALA A 122 -39.34 -7.32 -0.30
C ALA A 122 -40.66 -7.64 -1.00
#